data_AF-A0A8S2VV04-F1
#
_entry.id   AF-A0A8S2VV04-F1
#
_cell.length_a   1.000
_cell.length_b   1.000
_cell.length_c   1.000
_cell.angle_alpha   90.00
_cell.angle_beta   90.00
_cell.angle_gamma   90.00
#
_symmetry.space_group_name_H-M   'P 1'
#
loop_
_entity.id
_entity.type
_entity.pdbx_description
1 polymer ?
#
loop_
_entity_poly.entity_id
_entity_poly.type
_entity_poly.pdbx_seq_one_letter_code
_entity_poly.pdbx_strand_id
1 'polypeptide(L)'
;MDKKAAISVDAGEWVLFLNASNILSNIDEPMNKIELLKLEVIRRKPLVVGIVETWLSSENDISQYKRQIYDYKNTDWEVFRHKLSLADWASIFNEKLDLSDKVKAWTNFILRVVEECIPHKRISVSSRDSPWFNNDLKHLLKIRDKKYHKAKKNDKYRKQYEEFAWEFEKLCDTAKKQYYEKQSTELNTSSKKWWT
;
A
#
# COMPACT_ATOMS: atom_id res chain seq x y z
N MET A 1 10.87 -36.20 53.81
CA MET A 1 9.49 -35.78 53.46
C MET A 1 9.61 -34.92 52.22
N ASP A 2 9.55 -35.58 51.07
CA ASP A 2 9.55 -34.97 49.74
C ASP A 2 8.14 -34.50 49.35
N LYS A 3 8.04 -33.33 48.72
CA LYS A 3 7.03 -33.05 47.68
C LYS A 3 7.66 -32.19 46.58
N LYS A 4 8.09 -32.86 45.51
CA LYS A 4 8.27 -32.27 44.18
C LYS A 4 6.89 -32.06 43.56
N ALA A 5 6.58 -30.85 43.11
CA ALA A 5 5.47 -30.61 42.19
C ALA A 5 6.01 -30.69 40.75
N ALA A 6 5.40 -31.57 39.97
CA ALA A 6 5.70 -31.84 38.58
C ALA A 6 5.20 -30.70 37.69
N ILE A 7 6.03 -30.29 36.72
CA ILE A 7 5.57 -29.67 35.48
C ILE A 7 5.97 -30.64 34.37
N SER A 8 4.97 -31.30 33.81
CA SER A 8 5.07 -32.09 32.59
C SER A 8 5.33 -31.12 31.44
N VAL A 9 6.51 -31.23 30.82
CA VAL A 9 6.80 -30.65 29.52
C VAL A 9 6.90 -31.81 28.54
N ASP A 10 6.08 -31.73 27.51
CA ASP A 10 5.84 -32.76 26.51
C ASP A 10 7.12 -33.14 25.76
N ALA A 11 7.37 -34.45 25.62
CA ALA A 11 8.63 -35.01 25.11
C ALA A 11 8.77 -34.94 23.57
N GLY A 12 7.96 -34.12 22.90
CA GLY A 12 7.88 -34.04 21.43
C GLY A 12 8.88 -33.10 20.76
N GLU A 13 9.42 -32.09 21.44
CA GLU A 13 10.23 -31.04 20.77
C GLU A 13 11.73 -31.37 20.67
N TRP A 14 12.26 -32.24 21.53
CA TRP A 14 13.68 -32.58 21.54
C TRP A 14 14.09 -33.60 20.47
N VAL A 15 13.12 -34.33 19.88
CA VAL A 15 13.39 -35.32 18.83
C VAL A 15 13.75 -34.65 17.49
N LEU A 16 13.28 -33.43 17.24
CA LEU A 16 13.57 -32.72 15.99
C LEU A 16 14.96 -32.08 15.95
N PHE A 17 15.54 -31.74 17.10
CA PHE A 17 16.85 -31.07 17.16
C PHE A 17 18.03 -32.03 16.99
N LEU A 18 17.92 -33.27 17.48
CA LEU A 18 19.02 -34.24 17.38
C LEU A 18 19.15 -34.84 15.98
N ASN A 19 18.06 -34.96 15.22
CA ASN A 19 18.09 -35.57 13.89
C ASN A 19 18.75 -34.68 12.82
N ALA A 20 18.78 -33.36 13.01
CA ALA A 20 19.44 -32.44 12.08
C ALA A 20 20.97 -32.50 12.15
N SER A 21 21.54 -32.86 13.32
CA SER A 21 22.99 -32.94 13.49
C SER A 21 23.62 -34.16 12.80
N ASN A 22 22.89 -35.28 12.74
CA ASN A 22 23.34 -36.52 12.09
C ASN A 22 23.31 -36.48 10.55
N ILE A 23 22.61 -35.50 9.96
CA ILE A 23 22.54 -35.35 8.49
C ILE A 23 23.75 -34.56 7.96
N LEU A 24 24.43 -33.78 8.81
CA LEU A 24 25.50 -32.85 8.38
C LEU A 24 26.91 -33.45 8.41
N SER A 25 27.10 -34.68 8.90
CA SER A 25 28.43 -35.31 8.95
C SER A 25 28.79 -36.13 7.70
N ASN A 26 27.97 -36.11 6.65
CA ASN A 26 28.09 -37.06 5.53
C ASN A 26 28.03 -36.42 4.13
N ILE A 27 28.39 -35.14 3.98
CA ILE A 27 28.40 -34.49 2.65
C ILE A 27 29.80 -33.96 2.36
N ASP A 28 30.64 -34.84 1.80
CA ASP A 28 31.96 -34.56 1.21
C ASP A 28 31.85 -34.13 -0.27
N GLU A 29 30.92 -33.22 -0.61
CA GLU A 29 30.90 -32.62 -1.95
C GLU A 29 30.74 -31.09 -1.88
N PRO A 30 31.43 -30.33 -2.76
CA PRO A 30 31.41 -28.88 -2.75
C PRO A 30 30.03 -28.39 -3.20
N MET A 31 29.21 -27.96 -2.24
CA MET A 31 27.86 -27.43 -2.47
C MET A 31 27.83 -26.37 -3.58
N ASN A 32 26.92 -26.59 -4.52
CA ASN A 32 26.67 -25.73 -5.68
C ASN A 32 26.24 -24.33 -5.21
N LYS A 33 26.61 -23.27 -5.95
CA LYS A 33 26.38 -21.85 -5.60
C LYS A 33 24.91 -21.52 -5.29
N ILE A 34 23.99 -22.29 -5.85
CA ILE A 34 22.54 -22.22 -5.61
C ILE A 34 22.16 -22.68 -4.20
N GLU A 35 22.83 -23.69 -3.65
CA GLU A 35 22.54 -24.21 -2.32
C GLU A 35 23.13 -23.34 -1.21
N LEU A 36 24.26 -22.68 -1.48
CA LEU A 36 24.78 -21.62 -0.60
C LEU A 36 23.78 -20.46 -0.48
N LEU A 37 23.12 -20.06 -1.58
CA LEU A 37 22.07 -19.04 -1.55
C LEU A 37 20.84 -19.49 -0.76
N LYS A 38 20.47 -20.77 -0.83
CA LYS A 38 19.37 -21.33 -0.02
C LYS A 38 19.69 -21.28 1.48
N LEU A 39 20.94 -21.57 1.87
CA LEU A 39 21.38 -21.47 3.27
C LEU A 39 21.48 -20.02 3.78
N GLU A 40 21.88 -19.08 2.93
CA GLU A 40 21.94 -17.65 3.28
C GLU A 40 20.55 -17.05 3.52
N VAL A 41 19.53 -17.54 2.79
CA VAL A 41 18.12 -17.20 3.00
C VAL A 41 17.60 -17.73 4.34
N ILE A 42 18.04 -18.93 4.76
CA ILE A 42 17.66 -19.54 6.04
C ILE A 42 18.32 -18.84 7.24
N ARG A 43 19.54 -18.27 7.08
CA ARG A 43 20.23 -17.51 8.15
C ARG A 43 19.57 -16.18 8.51
N ARG A 44 18.81 -15.58 7.58
CA ARG A 44 18.02 -14.39 7.90
C ARG A 44 16.77 -14.85 8.64
N LYS A 45 16.70 -14.58 9.95
CA LYS A 45 15.50 -14.81 10.76
C LYS A 45 14.25 -14.38 9.97
N PRO A 46 13.30 -15.29 9.70
CA PRO A 46 12.06 -14.90 9.04
C PRO A 46 11.33 -13.95 9.99
N LEU A 47 11.20 -12.68 9.58
CA LEU A 47 10.18 -11.84 10.19
C LEU A 47 8.85 -12.51 9.85
N VAL A 48 8.09 -12.88 10.88
CA VAL A 48 6.82 -13.58 10.77
C VAL A 48 5.97 -13.00 9.63
N VAL A 49 5.71 -13.88 8.69
CA VAL A 49 4.92 -13.70 7.48
C VAL A 49 3.45 -13.61 7.89
N GLY A 50 2.89 -12.41 7.94
CA GLY A 50 1.52 -12.22 7.48
C GLY A 50 1.58 -12.22 5.96
N ILE A 51 0.71 -12.98 5.30
CA ILE A 51 0.65 -13.14 3.85
C ILE A 51 0.67 -11.75 3.19
N VAL A 52 1.84 -11.33 2.71
CA VAL A 52 2.02 -10.17 1.85
C VAL A 52 2.21 -10.78 0.47
N GLU A 53 1.23 -10.60 -0.39
CA GLU A 53 1.36 -10.82 -1.82
C GLU A 53 2.64 -10.12 -2.29
N THR A 54 3.68 -10.89 -2.53
CA THR A 54 4.90 -10.40 -3.15
C THR A 54 4.55 -10.13 -4.60
N TRP A 55 4.09 -8.92 -4.88
CA TRP A 55 4.08 -8.36 -6.22
C TRP A 55 5.54 -8.36 -6.69
N LEU A 56 5.91 -9.38 -7.45
CA LEU A 56 7.03 -9.36 -8.39
C LEU A 56 6.66 -8.35 -9.49
N SER A 57 6.64 -7.06 -9.13
CA SER A 57 6.60 -5.98 -10.09
C SER A 57 8.04 -5.78 -10.56
N SER A 58 8.24 -6.01 -11.86
CA SER A 58 9.45 -5.79 -12.65
C SER A 58 10.36 -4.70 -12.08
N GLU A 59 11.66 -4.99 -12.00
CA GLU A 59 12.75 -4.16 -11.48
C GLU A 59 12.97 -2.79 -12.12
N ASN A 60 12.04 -2.27 -12.94
CA ASN A 60 12.13 -0.94 -13.54
C ASN A 60 10.78 -0.22 -13.47
N ASP A 61 10.54 0.48 -12.34
CA ASP A 61 10.49 1.94 -12.30
C ASP A 61 9.81 2.39 -10.98
N ILE A 62 10.63 2.53 -9.93
CA ILE A 62 10.19 2.95 -8.60
C ILE A 62 10.06 4.48 -8.62
N SER A 63 8.99 5.00 -9.21
CA SER A 63 8.73 6.43 -9.24
C SER A 63 7.54 6.80 -8.36
N GLN A 64 7.78 7.69 -7.40
CA GLN A 64 6.71 8.49 -6.83
C GLN A 64 6.25 9.45 -7.92
N TYR A 65 4.97 9.42 -8.28
CA TYR A 65 4.43 10.34 -9.27
C TYR A 65 3.42 11.28 -8.62
N LYS A 66 3.37 12.51 -9.12
CA LYS A 66 2.37 13.49 -8.70
C LYS A 66 1.17 13.37 -9.62
N ARG A 67 -0.02 13.22 -9.06
CA ARG A 67 -1.28 13.23 -9.79
C ARG A 67 -2.17 14.36 -9.29
N GLN A 68 -2.78 15.07 -10.23
CA GLN A 68 -3.86 16.02 -9.94
C GLN A 68 -5.19 15.26 -9.85
N ILE A 69 -5.92 15.49 -8.77
CA ILE A 69 -7.26 14.92 -8.56
C ILE A 69 -8.24 16.06 -8.41
N TYR A 70 -9.30 15.99 -9.19
CA TYR A 70 -10.43 16.91 -9.17
C TYR A 70 -11.51 16.40 -8.23
N ASP A 71 -12.06 17.27 -7.40
CA ASP A 71 -13.14 16.98 -6.47
C ASP A 71 -14.49 17.39 -7.07
N TYR A 72 -14.99 16.54 -7.97
CA TYR A 72 -16.27 16.74 -8.63
C TYR A 72 -17.47 16.71 -7.66
N LYS A 73 -17.31 16.10 -6.48
CA LYS A 73 -18.41 15.98 -5.50
C LYS A 73 -18.70 17.32 -4.82
N ASN A 74 -17.66 18.11 -4.57
CA ASN A 74 -17.75 19.39 -3.87
C ASN A 74 -17.65 20.60 -4.83
N THR A 75 -18.00 20.39 -6.10
CA THR A 75 -17.95 21.44 -7.12
C THR A 75 -19.24 22.24 -7.15
N ASP A 76 -19.14 23.57 -7.27
CA ASP A 76 -20.28 24.42 -7.61
C ASP A 76 -20.57 24.34 -9.12
N TRP A 77 -21.56 23.51 -9.44
CA TRP A 77 -21.95 23.27 -10.82
C TRP A 77 -22.70 24.43 -11.47
N GLU A 78 -23.27 25.36 -10.70
CA GLU A 78 -23.91 26.55 -11.26
C GLU A 78 -22.87 27.47 -11.87
N VAL A 79 -21.78 27.73 -11.12
CA VAL A 79 -20.66 28.54 -11.62
C VAL A 79 -20.03 27.90 -12.85
N PHE A 80 -19.84 26.58 -12.84
CA PHE A 80 -19.29 25.84 -13.98
C PHE A 80 -20.17 26.00 -15.24
N ARG A 81 -21.49 25.78 -15.11
CA ARG A 81 -22.45 25.92 -16.23
C ARG A 81 -22.52 27.35 -16.73
N HIS A 82 -22.53 28.33 -15.84
CA HIS A 82 -22.55 29.75 -16.19
C HIS A 82 -21.31 30.15 -17.00
N LYS A 83 -20.11 29.68 -16.61
CA LYS A 83 -18.90 29.93 -17.41
C LYS A 83 -18.96 29.28 -18.79
N LEU A 84 -19.53 28.08 -18.90
CA LEU A 84 -19.74 27.44 -20.20
C LEU A 84 -20.75 28.19 -21.07
N SER A 85 -21.79 28.78 -20.48
CA SER A 85 -22.78 29.56 -21.25
C SER A 85 -22.22 30.89 -21.76
N LEU A 86 -21.22 31.46 -21.08
CA LEU A 86 -20.53 32.68 -21.50
C LEU A 86 -19.43 32.44 -22.54
N ALA A 87 -19.18 31.18 -22.93
CA ALA A 87 -18.13 30.84 -23.87
C ALA A 87 -18.44 31.36 -25.28
N ASP A 88 -17.41 31.91 -25.94
CA ASP A 88 -17.49 32.28 -27.35
C ASP A 88 -17.29 31.04 -28.25
N TRP A 89 -18.37 30.27 -28.40
CA TRP A 89 -18.38 29.08 -29.26
C TRP A 89 -18.15 29.40 -30.73
N ALA A 90 -18.50 30.61 -31.19
CA ALA A 90 -18.33 31.02 -32.58
C ALA A 90 -16.83 31.14 -32.94
N SER A 91 -16.02 31.66 -32.01
CA SER A 91 -14.56 31.67 -32.19
C SER A 91 -13.95 30.26 -32.16
N ILE A 92 -14.47 29.36 -31.33
CA ILE A 92 -13.94 27.99 -31.19
C ILE A 92 -14.27 27.14 -32.42
N PHE A 93 -15.48 27.28 -32.99
CA PHE A 93 -15.97 26.49 -34.11
C PHE A 93 -15.90 27.22 -35.46
N ASN A 94 -15.07 28.26 -35.57
CA ASN A 94 -14.91 29.05 -36.79
C ASN A 94 -14.62 28.15 -38.02
N GLU A 95 -15.40 28.32 -39.09
CA GLU A 95 -15.30 27.54 -40.32
C GLU A 95 -13.90 27.56 -40.95
N LYS A 96 -13.13 28.62 -40.72
CA LYS A 96 -11.76 28.80 -41.24
C LYS A 96 -10.70 27.94 -40.54
N LEU A 97 -11.02 27.35 -39.38
CA LEU A 97 -10.08 26.50 -38.64
C LEU A 97 -10.19 25.04 -39.12
N ASP A 98 -9.05 24.36 -39.14
CA ASP A 98 -9.01 22.91 -39.32
C ASP A 98 -9.65 22.18 -38.13
N LEU A 99 -10.11 20.95 -38.36
CA LEU A 99 -10.71 20.11 -37.33
C LEU A 99 -9.78 19.90 -36.14
N SER A 100 -8.48 19.69 -36.37
CA SER A 100 -7.51 19.49 -35.28
C SER A 100 -7.46 20.71 -34.34
N ASP A 101 -7.48 21.91 -34.92
CA ASP A 101 -7.37 23.16 -34.18
C ASP A 101 -8.67 23.48 -33.43
N LYS A 102 -9.83 23.16 -34.01
CA LYS A 102 -11.13 23.23 -33.32
C LYS A 102 -11.15 22.34 -32.08
N VAL A 103 -10.70 21.09 -32.20
CA VAL A 103 -10.65 20.13 -31.09
C VAL A 103 -9.70 20.62 -29.99
N LYS A 104 -8.52 21.14 -30.36
CA LYS A 104 -7.58 21.72 -29.39
C LYS A 104 -8.17 22.93 -28.69
N ALA A 105 -8.77 23.86 -29.43
CA ALA A 105 -9.38 25.07 -28.87
C ALA A 105 -10.50 24.73 -27.88
N TRP A 106 -11.40 23.83 -28.28
CA TRP A 106 -12.47 23.32 -27.42
C TRP A 106 -11.92 22.64 -26.16
N THR A 107 -10.96 21.72 -26.32
CA THR A 107 -10.37 20.97 -25.20
C THR A 107 -9.68 21.91 -24.22
N ASN A 108 -8.88 22.86 -24.72
CA ASN A 108 -8.18 23.83 -23.90
C ASN A 108 -9.14 24.77 -23.15
N PHE A 109 -10.26 25.15 -23.79
CA PHE A 109 -11.29 25.94 -23.13
C PHE A 109 -11.95 25.16 -21.99
N ILE A 110 -12.39 23.94 -22.24
CA ILE A 110 -13.02 23.10 -21.22
C ILE A 110 -12.06 22.82 -20.07
N LEU A 111 -10.81 22.44 -20.35
CA LEU A 111 -9.81 22.20 -19.30
C LEU A 111 -9.57 23.44 -18.43
N ARG A 112 -9.55 24.63 -19.02
CA ARG A 112 -9.42 25.89 -18.28
C ARG A 112 -10.61 26.15 -17.36
N VAL A 113 -11.84 25.98 -17.89
CA VAL A 113 -13.05 26.15 -17.07
C VAL A 113 -13.09 25.13 -15.93
N VAL A 114 -12.67 23.89 -16.20
CA VAL A 114 -12.50 22.85 -15.18
C VAL A 114 -11.48 23.26 -14.12
N GLU A 115 -10.29 23.71 -14.50
CA GLU A 115 -9.26 24.14 -13.56
C GLU A 115 -9.69 25.31 -12.67
N GLU A 116 -10.49 26.23 -13.21
CA GLU A 116 -10.98 27.40 -12.48
C GLU A 116 -12.17 27.12 -11.56
N CYS A 117 -13.05 26.19 -11.91
CA CYS A 117 -14.30 25.96 -11.19
C CYS A 117 -14.26 24.73 -10.27
N ILE A 118 -13.46 23.73 -10.63
CA ILE A 118 -13.43 22.43 -9.96
C ILE A 118 -12.26 22.42 -8.98
N PRO A 119 -12.54 22.32 -7.66
CA PRO A 119 -11.48 22.21 -6.67
C PRO A 119 -10.60 21.01 -6.99
N HIS A 120 -9.28 21.20 -6.95
CA HIS A 120 -8.34 20.13 -7.23
C HIS A 120 -7.18 20.13 -6.26
N LYS A 121 -6.60 18.95 -6.04
CA LYS A 121 -5.43 18.75 -5.20
C LYS A 121 -4.40 17.90 -5.92
N ARG A 122 -3.13 18.21 -5.68
CA ARG A 122 -2.01 17.40 -6.15
C ARG A 122 -1.62 16.42 -5.05
N ILE A 123 -1.69 15.13 -5.35
CA ILE A 123 -1.26 14.08 -4.44
C ILE A 123 0.00 13.40 -4.98
N SER A 124 0.88 12.99 -4.06
CA SER A 124 1.99 12.10 -4.39
C SER A 124 1.52 10.67 -4.19
N VAL A 125 1.53 9.88 -5.26
CA VAL A 125 1.19 8.46 -5.22
C VAL A 125 2.49 7.67 -5.33
N SER A 126 2.63 6.68 -4.45
CA SER A 126 3.70 5.69 -4.53
C SER A 126 3.10 4.42 -5.11
N SER A 127 3.70 3.89 -6.17
CA SER A 127 3.31 2.62 -6.79
C SER A 127 3.48 1.42 -5.86
N ARG A 128 4.27 1.56 -4.78
CA ARG A 128 4.51 0.51 -3.78
C ARG A 128 3.43 0.41 -2.70
N ASP A 129 2.63 1.45 -2.53
CA ASP A 129 1.65 1.46 -1.45
C ASP A 129 0.45 0.63 -1.88
N SER A 130 0.06 -0.33 -1.04
CA SER A 130 -1.19 -1.06 -1.25
C SER A 130 -2.38 -0.08 -1.29
N PRO A 131 -3.43 -0.37 -2.07
CA PRO A 131 -4.55 0.57 -2.28
C PRO A 131 -5.34 0.87 -1.00
N TRP A 132 -5.29 -0.03 -0.01
CA TRP A 132 -5.87 0.16 1.32
C TRP A 132 -4.95 0.94 2.29
N PHE A 133 -3.69 1.22 1.92
CA PHE A 133 -2.70 1.87 2.77
C PHE A 133 -2.77 3.40 2.66
N ASN A 134 -3.58 3.99 3.53
CA ASN A 134 -3.89 5.42 3.52
C ASN A 134 -2.84 6.30 4.23
N ASN A 135 -3.05 7.62 4.19
CA ASN A 135 -2.15 8.59 4.82
C ASN A 135 -2.16 8.52 6.35
N ASP A 136 -3.27 8.12 6.96
CA ASP A 136 -3.40 7.98 8.41
C ASP A 136 -2.53 6.83 8.93
N LEU A 137 -2.56 5.69 8.22
CA LEU A 137 -1.67 4.56 8.46
C LEU A 137 -0.20 4.95 8.31
N LYS A 138 0.16 5.72 7.28
CA LYS A 138 1.53 6.26 7.14
C LYS A 138 1.93 7.17 8.28
N HIS A 139 1.01 7.99 8.77
CA HIS A 139 1.26 8.90 9.88
C HIS A 139 1.49 8.12 11.18
N LEU A 140 0.61 7.18 11.51
CA LEU A 140 0.75 6.30 12.67
C LEU A 140 2.02 5.45 12.59
N LEU A 141 2.33 4.89 11.41
CA LEU A 141 3.57 4.16 11.17
C LEU A 141 4.80 5.00 11.54
N LYS A 142 4.85 6.25 11.08
CA LYS A 142 5.95 7.17 11.42
C LYS A 142 6.02 7.48 12.92
N ILE A 143 4.88 7.63 13.59
CA ILE A 143 4.85 7.87 15.05
C ILE A 143 5.36 6.63 15.78
N ARG A 144 4.83 5.45 15.45
CA ARG A 144 5.24 4.16 16.00
C ARG A 144 6.74 3.95 15.86
N ASP A 145 7.29 4.15 14.67
CA ASP A 145 8.72 3.95 14.42
C ASP A 145 9.59 4.95 15.20
N LYS A 146 9.15 6.22 15.31
CA LYS A 146 9.80 7.21 16.19
C LYS A 146 9.80 6.75 17.65
N LYS A 147 8.69 6.19 18.15
CA LYS A 147 8.59 5.70 19.53
C LYS A 147 9.42 4.44 19.73
N TYR A 148 9.45 3.53 18.77
CA TYR A 148 10.33 2.35 18.76
C TYR A 148 11.80 2.75 18.92
N HIS A 149 12.28 3.70 18.11
CA HIS A 149 13.66 4.15 18.19
C HIS A 149 14.00 4.85 19.52
N LYS A 150 13.02 5.52 20.15
CA LYS A 150 13.19 6.07 21.50
C LYS A 150 13.20 4.97 22.57
N ALA A 151 12.30 3.98 22.47
CA ALA A 151 12.19 2.85 23.39
C ALA A 151 13.46 2.00 23.39
N LYS A 152 14.09 1.82 22.22
CA LYS A 152 15.38 1.11 22.09
C LYS A 152 16.50 1.76 22.91
N LYS A 153 16.44 3.07 23.14
CA LYS A 153 17.42 3.83 23.93
C LYS A 153 17.01 4.02 25.38
N ASN A 154 15.71 4.07 25.65
CA ASN A 154 15.15 4.33 26.97
C ASN A 154 13.80 3.63 27.12
N ASP A 155 13.74 2.68 28.05
CA ASP A 155 12.60 1.80 28.28
C ASP A 155 11.31 2.55 28.69
N LYS A 156 11.41 3.79 29.19
CA LYS A 156 10.24 4.64 29.50
C LYS A 156 9.29 4.82 28.33
N TYR A 157 9.79 4.75 27.09
CA TYR A 157 8.96 4.91 25.88
C TYR A 157 8.36 3.59 25.37
N ARG A 158 8.65 2.46 26.02
CA ARG A 158 8.21 1.12 25.60
C ARG A 158 6.69 1.01 25.54
N LYS A 159 6.01 1.42 26.62
CA LYS A 159 4.55 1.40 26.70
C LYS A 159 3.89 2.24 25.59
N GLN A 160 4.42 3.44 25.34
CA GLN A 160 3.91 4.30 24.25
C GLN A 160 4.10 3.64 22.88
N TYR A 161 5.24 2.98 22.65
CA TYR A 161 5.46 2.25 21.41
C TYR A 161 4.44 1.12 21.24
N GLU A 162 4.18 0.33 22.28
CA GLU A 162 3.23 -0.78 22.25
C GLU A 162 1.80 -0.31 21.97
N GLU A 163 1.38 0.81 22.61
CA GLU A 163 0.09 1.46 22.34
C GLU A 163 -0.06 1.83 20.85
N PHE A 164 0.93 2.53 20.27
CA PHE A 164 0.89 2.90 18.85
C PHE A 164 1.05 1.71 17.90
N ALA A 165 1.75 0.65 18.31
CA ALA A 165 1.88 -0.56 17.51
C ALA A 165 0.55 -1.31 17.39
N TRP A 166 -0.16 -1.47 18.51
CA TRP A 166 -1.49 -2.07 18.55
C TRP A 166 -2.51 -1.23 17.77
N GLU A 167 -2.49 0.10 17.94
CA GLU A 167 -3.37 1.00 17.20
C GLU A 167 -3.12 0.91 15.69
N PHE A 168 -1.86 0.87 15.27
CA PHE A 168 -1.48 0.71 13.87
C PHE A 168 -1.98 -0.62 13.27
N GLU A 169 -1.83 -1.74 14.01
CA GLU A 169 -2.29 -3.06 13.58
C GLU A 169 -3.80 -3.10 13.43
N LYS A 170 -4.53 -2.62 14.44
CA LYS A 170 -5.99 -2.52 14.41
C LYS A 170 -6.48 -1.68 13.23
N LEU A 171 -5.84 -0.54 12.96
CA LEU A 171 -6.21 0.31 11.83
C LEU A 171 -5.87 -0.34 10.49
N CYS A 172 -4.75 -1.07 10.40
CA CYS A 172 -4.38 -1.84 9.21
C CYS A 172 -5.47 -2.86 8.86
N ASP A 173 -5.89 -3.65 9.85
CA ASP A 173 -6.90 -4.69 9.65
C ASP A 173 -8.25 -4.09 9.27
N THR A 174 -8.63 -3.00 9.92
CA THR A 174 -9.86 -2.27 9.61
C THR A 174 -9.83 -1.74 8.17
N ALA A 175 -8.72 -1.10 7.76
CA ALA A 175 -8.58 -0.53 6.42
C ALA A 175 -8.59 -1.61 5.34
N LYS A 176 -7.89 -2.74 5.56
CA LYS A 176 -7.91 -3.90 4.66
C LYS A 176 -9.34 -4.44 4.52
N LYS A 177 -10.02 -4.68 5.64
CA LYS A 177 -11.38 -5.22 5.66
C LYS A 177 -12.34 -4.31 4.89
N GLN A 178 -12.36 -3.02 5.20
CA GLN A 178 -13.21 -2.04 4.52
C GLN A 178 -12.94 -1.99 3.01
N TYR A 179 -11.67 -2.09 2.61
CA TYR A 179 -11.31 -2.10 1.19
C TYR A 179 -11.86 -3.31 0.45
N TYR A 180 -11.63 -4.52 0.96
CA TYR A 180 -12.11 -5.73 0.31
C TYR A 180 -13.63 -5.89 0.39
N GLU A 181 -14.27 -5.45 1.47
CA GLU A 181 -15.74 -5.37 1.57
C GLU A 181 -16.30 -4.44 0.51
N LYS A 182 -15.73 -3.24 0.36
CA LYS A 182 -16.12 -2.29 -0.68
C LYS A 182 -15.96 -2.91 -2.08
N GLN A 183 -14.81 -3.51 -2.37
CA GLN A 183 -14.61 -4.18 -3.66
C GLN A 183 -15.64 -5.30 -3.88
N SER A 184 -15.91 -6.13 -2.87
CA SER A 184 -16.91 -7.20 -2.95
C SER A 184 -18.31 -6.64 -3.27
N THR A 185 -18.75 -5.58 -2.59
CA THR A 185 -20.05 -4.95 -2.86
C THR A 185 -20.14 -4.33 -4.25
N GLU A 186 -19.06 -3.69 -4.72
CA GLU A 186 -19.00 -3.11 -6.06
C GLU A 186 -19.02 -4.17 -7.17
N LEU A 187 -18.44 -5.35 -6.91
CA LEU A 187 -18.47 -6.49 -7.83
C LEU A 187 -19.83 -7.17 -7.87
N ASN A 188 -20.48 -7.34 -6.72
CA ASN A 188 -21.82 -7.93 -6.64
C ASN A 188 -22.88 -7.10 -7.38
N THR A 189 -22.63 -5.81 -7.60
CA THR A 189 -23.55 -4.92 -8.32
C THR A 189 -23.32 -4.90 -9.83
N SER A 190 -22.14 -5.30 -10.33
CA SER A 190 -21.88 -5.38 -11.78
C SER A 190 -20.67 -6.24 -12.12
N SER A 191 -20.89 -7.35 -12.83
CA SER A 191 -19.85 -8.26 -13.33
C SER A 191 -18.89 -7.60 -14.33
N LYS A 192 -19.30 -6.49 -14.96
CA LYS A 192 -18.47 -5.74 -15.92
C LYS A 192 -17.22 -5.14 -15.26
N LYS A 193 -17.32 -4.77 -13.97
CA LYS A 193 -16.21 -4.19 -13.19
C LYS A 193 -15.09 -5.18 -12.86
N TRP A 194 -15.32 -6.48 -13.07
CA TRP A 194 -14.30 -7.51 -12.85
C TRP A 194 -13.21 -7.50 -13.94
N TRP A 195 -13.56 -7.08 -15.16
CA TRP A 195 -12.71 -7.21 -16.34
C TRP A 195 -12.05 -5.90 -16.79
N THR A 196 -12.30 -4.80 -16.10
CA THR A 196 -11.80 -3.45 -16.40
C THR A 196 -11.03 -2.89 -15.22
#